data_AF-A0A5H2Z3K6-F1
#
_entry.id   AF-A0A5H2Z3K6-F1
#
_cell.length_a   1.000
_cell.length_b   1.000
_cell.length_c   1.000
_cell.angle_alpha   90.00
_cell.angle_beta   90.00
_cell.angle_gamma   90.00
#
_symmetry.space_group_name_H-M   'P 1'
#
loop_
_entity.id
_entity.type
_entity.pdbx_description
1 polymer ?
#
loop_
_entity_poly.entity_id
_entity_poly.type
_entity_poly.pdbx_seq_one_letter_code
_entity_poly.pdbx_strand_id
1 'polypeptide(L)'
;MNSIQIQLNLTSPLYIAYPDNVDKTANVSRTTKLRLMNNGRLYDLPIYPANGFRGGLRRAAAARVVEALSAKEGPVPGDLYLGLTCGASSASPDQTPKTVEEIIRGRGNVYMGLFGGGARLLSSMYRVSDMLPVLQATIETGAVPDYLAELVMPKFQKEGEPAKHAGPWEVMSERTSIRVDDLYRVMRPEEIKAYVKNPLETVAAHQDGVLANKEGRKTDGDTKTDVSNMMGIETVAPGVPFYFCIDLDKDVTPGQVGMLLLSLRDLFQENAFGGWTRCGFGKVRVNQIKIAYDDQDLAWSDFYGTSHFELPDAANVYTSQAQEEIGSLTTAEMASFFEDFSAGKKAEAKAKAKAKKTAPAEA
;
A
#
# COMPACT_ATOMS: atom_id res chain seq x y z
N MET A 1 21.85 14.63 -0.49
CA MET A 1 20.39 14.64 -0.26
C MET A 1 20.08 13.35 0.48
N ASN A 2 19.36 13.44 1.60
CA ASN A 2 19.11 12.26 2.42
C ASN A 2 18.11 11.34 1.70
N SER A 3 18.43 10.07 1.55
CA SER A 3 17.58 9.12 0.83
C SER A 3 17.78 7.68 1.28
N ILE A 4 16.75 6.86 1.10
CA ILE A 4 16.82 5.40 1.19
C ILE A 4 16.37 4.84 -0.15
N GLN A 5 17.27 4.19 -0.87
CA GLN A 5 17.01 3.55 -2.15
C GLN A 5 16.89 2.05 -1.95
N ILE A 6 15.84 1.45 -2.51
CA ILE A 6 15.57 0.02 -2.33
C ILE A 6 15.45 -0.64 -3.70
N GLN A 7 16.22 -1.71 -3.87
CA GLN A 7 16.11 -2.65 -4.98
C GLN A 7 15.50 -3.96 -4.47
N LEU A 8 14.50 -4.47 -5.18
CA LEU A 8 13.87 -5.75 -4.86
C LEU A 8 13.41 -6.49 -6.11
N ASN A 9 13.17 -7.78 -5.99
CA ASN A 9 12.60 -8.61 -7.05
C ASN A 9 11.25 -9.15 -6.63
N LEU A 10 10.32 -9.23 -7.59
CA LEU A 10 9.08 -9.98 -7.39
C LEU A 10 9.38 -11.48 -7.27
N THR A 11 8.84 -12.13 -6.24
CA THR A 11 8.92 -13.60 -6.08
C THR A 11 7.58 -14.28 -6.38
N SER A 12 6.50 -13.51 -6.44
CA SER A 12 5.21 -13.95 -6.94
C SER A 12 4.56 -12.87 -7.82
N PRO A 13 3.46 -13.19 -8.54
CA PRO A 13 2.81 -12.23 -9.41
C PRO A 13 2.32 -11.02 -8.62
N LEU A 14 2.55 -9.82 -9.12
CA LEU A 14 2.07 -8.59 -8.49
C LEU A 14 0.84 -8.08 -9.23
N TYR A 15 -0.30 -8.04 -8.52
CA TYR A 15 -1.51 -7.38 -9.00
C TYR A 15 -1.67 -6.07 -8.25
N ILE A 16 -1.71 -4.94 -8.96
CA ILE A 16 -2.04 -3.65 -8.35
C ILE A 16 -3.43 -3.23 -8.80
N ALA A 17 -4.38 -3.27 -7.86
CA ALA A 17 -5.74 -2.81 -8.13
C ALA A 17 -5.78 -1.28 -8.25
N TYR A 18 -6.52 -0.79 -9.24
CA TYR A 18 -6.89 0.62 -9.36
C TYR A 18 -8.42 0.75 -9.25
N PRO A 19 -8.96 1.86 -8.71
CA PRO A 19 -10.39 2.14 -8.79
C PRO A 19 -10.83 2.14 -10.25
N ASP A 20 -11.91 1.42 -10.58
CA ASP A 20 -12.50 1.35 -11.93
C ASP A 20 -11.69 0.62 -13.04
N ASN A 21 -10.65 -0.14 -12.69
CA ASN A 21 -9.79 -0.86 -13.67
C ASN A 21 -10.36 -2.19 -14.22
N VAL A 22 -11.67 -2.40 -14.13
CA VAL A 22 -12.29 -3.57 -14.77
C VAL A 22 -12.55 -3.21 -16.23
N ASP A 23 -11.82 -3.87 -17.13
CA ASP A 23 -12.18 -3.89 -18.53
C ASP A 23 -13.46 -4.73 -18.67
N LYS A 24 -14.62 -4.06 -18.65
CA LYS A 24 -15.93 -4.70 -18.72
C LYS A 24 -16.14 -5.44 -20.05
N THR A 25 -15.37 -5.11 -21.08
CA THR A 25 -15.47 -5.78 -22.39
C THR A 25 -14.67 -7.08 -22.43
N ALA A 26 -13.55 -7.16 -21.70
CA ALA A 26 -12.70 -8.35 -21.64
C ALA A 26 -12.90 -9.22 -20.38
N ASN A 27 -13.66 -8.74 -19.39
CA ASN A 27 -13.78 -9.35 -18.06
C ASN A 27 -12.41 -9.57 -17.37
N VAL A 28 -11.48 -8.64 -17.62
CA VAL A 28 -10.12 -8.63 -17.06
C VAL A 28 -9.96 -7.47 -16.10
N SER A 29 -9.46 -7.76 -14.90
CA SER A 29 -9.03 -6.76 -13.94
C SER A 29 -7.58 -6.35 -14.24
N ARG A 30 -7.38 -5.10 -14.65
CA ARG A 30 -6.08 -4.59 -15.12
C ARG A 30 -5.21 -4.08 -13.97
N THR A 31 -3.91 -4.31 -14.07
CA THR A 31 -2.93 -3.75 -13.12
C THR A 31 -2.74 -2.25 -13.39
N THR A 32 -2.53 -1.44 -12.35
CA THR A 32 -2.21 -0.01 -12.47
C THR A 32 -0.96 0.22 -13.32
N LYS A 33 -1.05 1.19 -14.25
CA LYS A 33 0.06 1.58 -15.13
C LYS A 33 0.27 3.10 -15.11
N LEU A 34 1.52 3.51 -15.19
CA LEU A 34 1.97 4.88 -15.42
C LEU A 34 2.27 5.06 -16.91
N ARG A 35 1.82 6.16 -17.50
CA ARG A 35 2.21 6.55 -18.85
C ARG A 35 3.56 7.25 -18.83
N LEU A 36 4.57 6.61 -19.42
CA LEU A 36 5.92 7.12 -19.53
C LEU A 36 6.21 7.51 -20.98
N MET A 37 6.71 8.74 -21.20
CA MET A 37 7.23 9.16 -22.50
C MET A 37 8.71 8.81 -22.59
N ASN A 38 9.10 8.02 -23.58
CA ASN A 38 10.50 7.73 -23.89
C ASN A 38 10.72 7.83 -25.40
N ASN A 39 11.73 8.59 -25.84
CA ASN A 39 12.09 8.77 -27.25
C ASN A 39 10.90 9.11 -28.17
N GLY A 40 10.01 9.99 -27.70
CA GLY A 40 8.82 10.42 -28.44
C GLY A 40 7.68 9.39 -28.53
N ARG A 41 7.76 8.27 -27.79
CA ARG A 41 6.71 7.25 -27.69
C ARG A 41 6.20 7.12 -26.27
N LEU A 42 4.89 6.93 -26.14
CA LEU A 42 4.26 6.63 -24.86
C LEU A 42 4.28 5.12 -24.61
N TYR A 43 4.65 4.76 -23.39
CA TYR A 43 4.65 3.39 -22.88
C TYR A 43 3.76 3.32 -21.64
N ASP A 44 2.96 2.26 -21.52
CA ASP A 44 2.21 1.96 -20.30
C ASP A 44 3.06 1.04 -19.40
N LEU A 45 3.62 1.62 -18.35
CA LEU A 45 4.53 0.96 -17.41
C LEU A 45 3.75 0.44 -16.19
N PRO A 46 3.80 -0.84 -15.82
CA PRO A 46 3.21 -1.26 -14.55
C PRO A 46 3.96 -0.64 -13.37
N ILE A 47 3.22 -0.15 -12.37
CA ILE A 47 3.81 0.47 -11.19
C ILE A 47 3.14 -0.04 -9.92
N TYR A 48 3.89 -0.03 -8.81
CA TYR A 48 3.28 -0.03 -7.48
C TYR A 48 3.26 1.41 -6.95
N PRO A 49 2.08 2.05 -6.85
CA PRO A 49 1.98 3.46 -6.52
C PRO A 49 2.59 3.80 -5.16
N ALA A 50 3.29 4.93 -5.09
CA ALA A 50 3.89 5.47 -3.88
C ALA A 50 2.90 5.56 -2.71
N ASN A 51 1.64 5.90 -3.01
CA ASN A 51 0.57 6.00 -2.00
C ASN A 51 0.27 4.66 -1.32
N GLY A 52 0.29 3.55 -2.07
CA GLY A 52 0.11 2.21 -1.52
C GLY A 52 1.25 1.87 -0.55
N PHE A 53 2.48 2.17 -0.97
CA PHE A 53 3.69 1.90 -0.18
C PHE A 53 3.74 2.75 1.08
N ARG A 54 3.51 4.06 0.93
CA ARG A 54 3.43 5.03 2.03
C ARG A 54 2.36 4.65 3.05
N GLY A 55 1.20 4.20 2.60
CA GLY A 55 0.14 3.68 3.47
C GLY A 55 0.55 2.41 4.22
N GLY A 56 1.28 1.51 3.57
CA GLY A 56 1.88 0.32 4.21
C GLY A 56 2.87 0.69 5.31
N LEU A 57 3.83 1.55 5.01
CA LEU A 57 4.80 2.07 5.99
C LEU A 57 4.11 2.74 7.18
N ARG A 58 3.08 3.56 6.93
CA ARG A 58 2.32 4.23 7.99
C ARG A 58 1.63 3.23 8.93
N ARG A 59 1.02 2.17 8.38
CA ARG A 59 0.36 1.14 9.18
C ARG A 59 1.36 0.29 9.97
N ALA A 60 2.50 -0.05 9.38
CA ALA A 60 3.58 -0.73 10.09
C ALA A 60 4.10 0.11 11.27
N ALA A 61 4.42 1.38 11.03
CA ALA A 61 4.77 2.34 12.07
C ALA A 61 3.69 2.46 13.16
N ALA A 62 2.42 2.60 12.75
CA ALA A 62 1.30 2.74 13.67
C ALA A 62 1.14 1.52 14.58
N ALA A 63 1.32 0.31 14.05
CA ALA A 63 1.24 -0.92 14.85
C ALA A 63 2.25 -0.90 16.02
N ARG A 64 3.48 -0.45 15.77
CA ARG A 64 4.54 -0.34 16.79
C ARG A 64 4.19 0.69 17.86
N VAL A 65 3.68 1.86 17.46
CA VAL A 65 3.25 2.91 18.40
C VAL A 65 2.07 2.42 19.22
N VAL A 66 1.06 1.80 18.59
CA VAL A 66 -0.13 1.29 19.27
C VAL A 66 0.24 0.19 20.25
N GLU A 67 1.14 -0.73 19.88
CA GLU A 67 1.66 -1.77 20.77
C GLU A 67 2.34 -1.16 22.01
N ALA A 68 3.26 -0.21 21.80
CA ALA A 68 3.98 0.46 22.89
C ALA A 68 3.04 1.24 23.84
N LEU A 69 2.09 1.99 23.28
CA LEU A 69 1.07 2.71 24.06
C LEU A 69 0.17 1.73 24.81
N SER A 70 -0.27 0.65 24.15
CA SER A 70 -1.18 -0.33 24.75
C SER A 70 -0.52 -1.11 25.89
N ALA A 71 0.77 -1.41 25.77
CA ALA A 71 1.55 -2.05 26.81
C ALA A 71 1.75 -1.14 28.05
N LYS A 72 1.82 0.18 27.85
CA LYS A 72 2.11 1.16 28.90
C LYS A 72 0.85 1.69 29.60
N GLU A 73 -0.20 1.98 28.84
CA GLU A 73 -1.37 2.74 29.29
C GLU A 73 -2.71 2.00 29.05
N GLY A 74 -2.68 0.83 28.40
CA GLY A 74 -3.88 0.07 28.02
C GLY A 74 -4.44 0.46 26.64
N PRO A 75 -5.59 -0.12 26.22
CA PRO A 75 -6.11 0.03 24.86
C PRO A 75 -6.24 1.48 24.40
N VAL A 76 -5.72 1.78 23.19
CA VAL A 76 -5.78 3.12 22.61
C VAL A 76 -7.20 3.51 22.15
N PRO A 77 -7.58 4.80 22.19
CA PRO A 77 -8.85 5.27 21.62
C PRO A 77 -8.97 5.01 20.12
N GLY A 78 -10.20 4.71 19.65
CA GLY A 78 -10.47 4.42 18.24
C GLY A 78 -10.08 5.57 17.28
N ASP A 79 -10.32 6.82 17.68
CA ASP A 79 -9.96 8.00 16.88
C ASP A 79 -8.44 8.17 16.75
N LEU A 80 -7.69 7.80 17.79
CA LEU A 80 -6.23 7.77 17.74
C LEU A 80 -5.75 6.67 16.80
N TYR A 81 -6.31 5.46 16.92
CA TYR A 81 -5.98 4.35 16.00
C TYR A 81 -6.24 4.72 14.54
N LEU A 82 -7.39 5.33 14.25
CA LEU A 82 -7.74 5.81 12.91
C LEU A 82 -6.75 6.89 12.44
N GLY A 83 -6.50 7.90 13.29
CA GLY A 83 -5.57 8.98 13.00
C GLY A 83 -4.14 8.48 12.68
N LEU A 84 -3.63 7.54 13.48
CA LEU A 84 -2.34 6.91 13.23
C LEU A 84 -2.36 6.14 11.91
N THR A 85 -3.36 5.31 11.62
CA THR A 85 -3.33 4.43 10.44
C THR A 85 -3.65 5.11 9.10
N CYS A 86 -4.49 6.15 9.09
CA CYS A 86 -4.94 6.78 7.84
C CYS A 86 -4.59 8.27 7.68
N GLY A 87 -4.06 8.94 8.71
CA GLY A 87 -3.64 10.34 8.62
C GLY A 87 -4.65 11.35 9.14
N ALA A 88 -5.89 10.94 9.40
CA ALA A 88 -6.94 11.82 9.90
C ALA A 88 -7.91 11.04 10.79
N SER A 89 -8.31 11.63 11.92
CA SER A 89 -9.38 11.10 12.79
C SER A 89 -10.78 11.48 12.29
N SER A 90 -10.89 12.48 11.40
CA SER A 90 -12.16 12.94 10.84
C SER A 90 -12.05 13.31 9.35
N ALA A 91 -13.18 13.35 8.65
CA ALA A 91 -13.25 13.67 7.22
C ALA A 91 -13.03 15.16 6.91
N SER A 92 -12.88 16.03 7.92
CA SER A 92 -12.79 17.48 7.74
C SER A 92 -11.60 18.06 8.50
N PRO A 93 -10.56 18.55 7.82
CA PRO A 93 -9.41 19.14 8.49
C PRO A 93 -9.80 20.43 9.20
N ASP A 94 -9.19 20.65 10.37
CA ASP A 94 -9.37 21.86 11.15
C ASP A 94 -8.69 23.04 10.43
N GLN A 95 -9.47 24.10 10.20
CA GLN A 95 -9.09 25.29 9.41
C GLN A 95 -8.38 26.37 10.23
N THR A 96 -8.26 26.20 11.54
CA THR A 96 -7.51 27.17 12.37
C THR A 96 -6.02 27.19 11.95
N PRO A 97 -5.36 28.35 11.92
CA PRO A 97 -3.94 28.44 11.57
C PRO A 97 -3.05 27.62 12.50
N LYS A 98 -2.01 27.00 11.95
CA LYS A 98 -0.94 26.30 12.69
C LYS A 98 -0.04 27.32 13.38
N THR A 99 0.39 27.05 14.61
CA THR A 99 1.43 27.85 15.26
C THR A 99 2.83 27.30 14.94
N VAL A 100 3.87 28.11 15.18
CA VAL A 100 5.26 27.69 14.96
C VAL A 100 5.64 26.56 15.93
N GLU A 101 5.18 26.67 17.18
CA GLU A 101 5.41 25.67 18.24
C GLU A 101 4.79 24.33 17.88
N GLU A 102 3.59 24.34 17.30
CA GLU A 102 2.92 23.12 16.84
C GLU A 102 3.71 22.43 15.73
N ILE A 103 4.25 23.20 14.77
CA ILE A 103 5.06 22.66 13.67
C ILE A 103 6.37 22.09 14.22
N ILE A 104 7.04 22.78 15.14
CA ILE A 104 8.28 22.29 15.77
C ILE A 104 8.00 21.01 16.57
N ARG A 105 6.93 20.99 17.37
CA ARG A 105 6.51 19.81 18.13
C ARG A 105 6.20 18.62 17.21
N GLY A 106 5.44 18.87 16.15
CA GLY A 106 5.09 17.85 15.16
C GLY A 106 6.31 17.28 14.46
N ARG A 107 7.26 18.14 14.06
CA ARG A 107 8.52 17.74 13.41
C ARG A 107 9.46 16.97 14.33
N GLY A 108 9.52 17.31 15.62
CA GLY A 108 10.35 16.62 16.60
C GLY A 108 9.82 15.26 17.04
N ASN A 109 8.52 15.00 16.85
CA ASN A 109 7.93 13.71 17.22
C ASN A 109 8.34 12.60 16.23
N VAL A 110 8.74 11.43 16.74
CA VAL A 110 9.25 10.30 15.96
C VAL A 110 8.25 9.79 14.90
N TYR A 111 6.96 9.84 15.20
CA TYR A 111 5.91 9.36 14.32
C TYR A 111 5.33 10.48 13.46
N MET A 112 4.86 11.56 14.10
CA MET A 112 4.18 12.66 13.43
C MET A 112 5.11 13.45 12.51
N GLY A 113 6.40 13.54 12.85
CA GLY A 113 7.39 14.19 12.00
C GLY A 113 7.58 13.45 10.68
N LEU A 114 7.64 12.13 10.71
CA LEU A 114 7.75 11.32 9.49
C LEU A 114 6.47 11.34 8.68
N PHE A 115 5.36 10.87 9.26
CA PHE A 115 4.17 10.54 8.50
C PHE A 115 3.21 11.72 8.32
N GLY A 116 3.33 12.75 9.14
CA GLY A 116 2.42 13.89 9.17
C GLY A 116 0.97 13.51 9.43
N GLY A 117 0.05 14.36 8.98
CA GLY A 117 -1.39 14.21 9.18
C GLY A 117 -1.89 14.91 10.44
N GLY A 118 -2.88 14.35 11.10
CA GLY A 118 -3.54 14.98 12.24
C GLY A 118 -4.66 15.93 11.83
N ALA A 119 -5.36 16.50 12.80
CA ALA A 119 -6.48 17.43 12.54
C ALA A 119 -6.04 18.63 11.70
N ARG A 120 -4.77 19.02 11.83
CA ARG A 120 -4.13 20.16 11.17
C ARG A 120 -3.40 19.84 9.88
N LEU A 121 -3.32 18.58 9.44
CA LEU A 121 -2.55 18.17 8.26
C LEU A 121 -1.07 18.60 8.34
N LEU A 122 -0.35 18.16 9.38
CA LEU A 122 1.10 18.34 9.49
C LEU A 122 1.81 17.70 8.29
N SER A 123 2.88 18.34 7.82
CA SER A 123 3.67 17.86 6.69
C SER A 123 4.47 16.61 7.07
N SER A 124 4.53 15.67 6.14
CA SER A 124 5.44 14.51 6.15
C SER A 124 6.87 14.97 5.85
N MET A 125 7.86 14.46 6.57
CA MET A 125 9.29 14.74 6.32
C MET A 125 9.97 13.72 5.39
N TYR A 126 9.19 12.84 4.77
CA TYR A 126 9.67 11.99 3.68
C TYR A 126 8.69 11.97 2.51
N ARG A 127 9.23 11.59 1.34
CA ARG A 127 8.51 11.35 0.09
C ARG A 127 8.94 10.00 -0.45
N VAL A 128 8.04 9.29 -1.12
CA VAL A 128 8.34 7.99 -1.74
C VAL A 128 8.04 8.13 -3.23
N SER A 129 8.94 7.62 -4.07
CA SER A 129 8.67 7.46 -5.50
C SER A 129 7.69 6.32 -5.74
N ASP A 130 7.06 6.27 -6.90
CA ASP A 130 6.43 5.01 -7.33
C ASP A 130 7.49 3.90 -7.39
N MET A 131 7.09 2.66 -7.11
CA MET A 131 7.97 1.53 -7.36
C MET A 131 7.85 1.16 -8.83
N LEU A 132 8.98 1.30 -9.52
CA LEU A 132 9.08 1.12 -10.96
C LEU A 132 9.83 -0.17 -11.27
N PRO A 133 9.43 -0.95 -12.29
CA PRO A 133 10.22 -2.06 -12.76
C PRO A 133 11.52 -1.52 -13.37
N VAL A 134 12.63 -2.22 -13.14
CA VAL A 134 13.92 -1.91 -13.74
C VAL A 134 13.90 -2.42 -15.18
N LEU A 135 13.60 -1.52 -16.11
CA LEU A 135 13.50 -1.78 -17.55
C LEU A 135 14.39 -0.79 -18.28
N GLN A 136 14.80 -1.14 -19.50
CA GLN A 136 15.58 -0.25 -20.35
C GLN A 136 14.92 1.14 -20.49
N ALA A 137 13.59 1.17 -20.65
CA ALA A 137 12.84 2.42 -20.78
C ALA A 137 12.84 3.28 -19.51
N THR A 138 12.89 2.69 -18.31
CA THR A 138 12.91 3.46 -17.05
C THR A 138 14.30 3.97 -16.72
N ILE A 139 15.34 3.25 -17.15
CA ILE A 139 16.74 3.70 -17.13
C ILE A 139 16.93 4.90 -18.07
N GLU A 140 16.52 4.76 -19.34
CA GLU A 140 16.70 5.82 -20.35
C GLU A 140 16.01 7.15 -20.00
N THR A 141 14.90 7.11 -19.26
CA THR A 141 14.22 8.33 -18.80
C THR A 141 14.79 8.91 -17.50
N GLY A 142 15.78 8.25 -16.88
CA GLY A 142 16.34 8.61 -15.57
C GLY A 142 15.38 8.37 -14.40
N ALA A 143 14.32 7.60 -14.61
CA ALA A 143 13.34 7.28 -13.56
C ALA A 143 13.85 6.17 -12.62
N VAL A 144 14.73 5.31 -13.15
CA VAL A 144 15.52 4.33 -12.42
C VAL A 144 17.01 4.63 -12.65
N PRO A 145 17.88 4.57 -11.62
CA PRO A 145 19.30 4.87 -11.76
C PRO A 145 20.05 3.95 -12.74
N ASP A 146 20.97 4.52 -13.51
CA ASP A 146 21.77 3.82 -14.53
C ASP A 146 22.59 2.65 -13.98
N TYR A 147 23.01 2.70 -12.70
CA TYR A 147 23.77 1.60 -12.10
C TYR A 147 22.96 0.30 -11.97
N LEU A 148 21.64 0.36 -12.16
CA LEU A 148 20.76 -0.81 -12.17
C LEU A 148 20.56 -1.40 -13.57
N ALA A 149 21.21 -0.86 -14.61
CA ALA A 149 21.06 -1.31 -15.98
C ALA A 149 21.38 -2.81 -16.18
N GLU A 150 22.28 -3.37 -15.37
CA GLU A 150 22.63 -4.81 -15.40
C GLU A 150 21.47 -5.73 -14.96
N LEU A 151 20.48 -5.20 -14.26
CA LEU A 151 19.32 -5.96 -13.80
C LEU A 151 18.20 -5.99 -14.84
N VAL A 152 18.30 -5.20 -15.91
CA VAL A 152 17.28 -5.15 -16.94
C VAL A 152 17.13 -6.54 -17.55
N MET A 153 15.90 -7.06 -17.54
CA MET A 153 15.66 -8.44 -17.97
C MET A 153 15.99 -8.63 -19.46
N PRO A 154 16.86 -9.60 -19.80
CA PRO A 154 17.17 -9.92 -21.17
C PRO A 154 15.98 -10.62 -21.84
N LYS A 155 15.77 -10.38 -23.13
CA LYS A 155 14.88 -11.23 -23.92
C LYS A 155 15.60 -12.54 -24.26
N PHE A 156 14.83 -13.60 -24.46
CA PHE A 156 15.36 -14.79 -25.10
C PHE A 156 15.90 -14.42 -26.49
N GLN A 157 17.16 -14.77 -26.76
CA GLN A 157 17.83 -14.47 -28.02
C GLN A 157 18.34 -15.74 -28.67
N LYS A 158 18.30 -15.76 -30.00
CA LYS A 158 19.09 -16.72 -30.77
C LYS A 158 20.55 -16.25 -30.77
N GLU A 159 21.47 -17.20 -30.78
CA GLU A 159 22.91 -16.95 -30.85
C GLU A 159 23.24 -16.04 -32.04
N GLY A 160 23.96 -14.93 -31.79
CA GLY A 160 24.35 -13.95 -32.80
C GLY A 160 23.43 -12.73 -32.98
N GLU A 161 22.29 -12.64 -32.29
CA GLU A 161 21.47 -11.42 -32.27
C GLU A 161 21.99 -10.36 -31.27
N PRO A 162 21.81 -9.05 -31.55
CA PRO A 162 22.16 -8.00 -30.60
C PRO A 162 21.28 -8.08 -29.36
N ALA A 163 21.85 -7.78 -28.18
CA ALA A 163 21.15 -7.77 -26.90
C ALA A 163 19.86 -6.93 -26.94
N LYS A 164 18.73 -7.56 -26.61
CA LYS A 164 17.40 -6.97 -26.53
C LYS A 164 16.89 -7.18 -25.12
N HIS A 165 16.25 -6.16 -24.58
CA HIS A 165 15.70 -6.15 -23.23
C HIS A 165 14.17 -6.20 -23.24
N ALA A 166 13.57 -6.81 -22.22
CA ALA A 166 12.12 -6.87 -22.07
C ALA A 166 11.51 -5.46 -21.98
N GLY A 167 10.47 -5.21 -22.76
CA GLY A 167 9.67 -3.99 -22.72
C GLY A 167 8.54 -4.06 -21.68
N PRO A 168 7.86 -2.93 -21.40
CA PRO A 168 6.85 -2.86 -20.35
C PRO A 168 5.67 -3.84 -20.46
N TRP A 169 5.25 -4.20 -21.67
CA TRP A 169 4.16 -5.16 -21.87
C TRP A 169 4.62 -6.62 -21.71
N GLU A 170 5.91 -6.90 -21.92
CA GLU A 170 6.49 -8.26 -21.86
C GLU A 170 6.71 -8.74 -20.43
N VAL A 171 6.70 -7.82 -19.46
CA VAL A 171 6.78 -8.14 -18.03
C VAL A 171 5.41 -8.35 -17.40
N MET A 172 4.34 -8.23 -18.20
CA MET A 172 2.97 -8.48 -17.78
C MET A 172 2.56 -9.91 -18.09
N SER A 173 1.63 -10.44 -17.31
CA SER A 173 1.03 -11.76 -17.50
C SER A 173 -0.44 -11.70 -17.16
N GLU A 174 -1.28 -12.29 -18.00
CA GLU A 174 -2.69 -12.48 -17.69
C GLU A 174 -2.89 -13.84 -17.03
N ARG A 175 -3.66 -13.85 -15.95
CA ARG A 175 -4.01 -15.04 -15.19
C ARG A 175 -5.50 -15.17 -15.13
N THR A 176 -6.00 -16.39 -15.28
CA THR A 176 -7.42 -16.66 -15.17
C THR A 176 -7.71 -17.28 -13.80
N SER A 177 -8.70 -16.74 -13.11
CA SER A 177 -9.21 -17.30 -11.86
C SER A 177 -10.66 -17.66 -12.04
N ILE A 178 -11.04 -18.87 -11.64
CA ILE A 178 -12.44 -19.31 -11.66
C ILE A 178 -12.92 -19.39 -10.22
N ARG A 179 -14.05 -18.76 -9.91
CA ARG A 179 -14.73 -19.03 -8.64
C ARG A 179 -15.16 -20.50 -8.62
N VAL A 180 -14.62 -21.26 -7.68
CA VAL A 180 -15.08 -22.61 -7.38
C VAL A 180 -16.18 -22.50 -6.33
N ASP A 181 -17.40 -22.86 -6.71
CA ASP A 181 -18.56 -22.89 -5.82
C ASP A 181 -18.83 -24.33 -5.41
N ASP A 182 -18.40 -24.68 -4.20
CA ASP A 182 -18.44 -26.06 -3.68
C ASP A 182 -19.86 -26.59 -3.52
N LEU A 183 -20.84 -25.72 -3.28
CA LEU A 183 -22.25 -26.08 -3.14
C LEU A 183 -22.88 -26.32 -4.51
N TYR A 184 -22.61 -25.45 -5.49
CA TYR A 184 -23.06 -25.63 -6.87
C TYR A 184 -22.46 -26.87 -7.53
N ARG A 185 -21.17 -27.15 -7.28
CA ARG A 185 -20.44 -28.29 -7.85
C ARG A 185 -20.52 -29.58 -7.02
N VAL A 186 -21.05 -29.49 -5.81
CA VAL A 186 -21.15 -30.62 -4.86
C VAL A 186 -19.78 -31.29 -4.64
N MET A 187 -18.74 -30.49 -4.40
CA MET A 187 -17.35 -30.99 -4.33
C MET A 187 -17.08 -31.85 -3.09
N ARG A 188 -17.82 -31.62 -1.99
CA ARG A 188 -17.66 -32.31 -0.71
C ARG A 188 -19.00 -32.80 -0.18
N PRO A 189 -19.59 -33.83 -0.81
CA PRO A 189 -20.96 -34.26 -0.53
C PRO A 189 -21.17 -34.68 0.93
N GLU A 190 -20.18 -35.34 1.55
CA GLU A 190 -20.27 -35.76 2.95
C GLU A 190 -20.28 -34.59 3.93
N GLU A 191 -19.44 -33.57 3.71
CA GLU A 191 -19.43 -32.35 4.52
C GLU A 191 -20.73 -31.55 4.35
N ILE A 192 -21.21 -31.44 3.10
CA ILE A 192 -22.48 -30.77 2.81
C ILE A 192 -23.60 -31.48 3.57
N LYS A 193 -23.65 -32.82 3.53
CA LYS A 193 -24.67 -33.59 4.23
C LYS A 193 -24.58 -33.46 5.75
N ALA A 194 -23.38 -33.36 6.30
CA ALA A 194 -23.14 -33.28 7.74
C ALA A 194 -23.39 -31.89 8.33
N TYR A 195 -23.09 -30.81 7.59
CA TYR A 195 -23.04 -29.45 8.14
C TYR A 195 -24.06 -28.49 7.52
N VAL A 196 -24.64 -28.80 6.35
CA VAL A 196 -25.63 -27.95 5.70
C VAL A 196 -27.04 -28.41 6.07
N LYS A 197 -27.85 -27.48 6.59
CA LYS A 197 -29.26 -27.75 6.90
C LYS A 197 -30.03 -28.07 5.61
N ASN A 198 -30.79 -29.16 5.61
CA ASN A 198 -31.54 -29.67 4.45
C ASN A 198 -30.67 -29.70 3.17
N PRO A 199 -29.63 -30.54 3.12
CA PRO A 199 -28.56 -30.44 2.12
C PRO A 199 -29.06 -30.59 0.68
N LEU A 200 -30.00 -31.52 0.42
CA LEU A 200 -30.54 -31.76 -0.92
C LEU A 200 -31.36 -30.57 -1.43
N GLU A 201 -32.25 -30.03 -0.60
CA GLU A 201 -33.08 -28.87 -0.94
C GLU A 201 -32.23 -27.61 -1.14
N THR A 202 -31.26 -27.39 -0.25
CA THR A 202 -30.36 -26.23 -0.30
C THR A 202 -29.46 -26.25 -1.54
N VAL A 203 -28.91 -27.42 -1.91
CA VAL A 203 -28.12 -27.57 -3.13
C VAL A 203 -28.99 -27.35 -4.37
N ALA A 204 -30.17 -27.97 -4.44
CA ALA A 204 -31.07 -27.82 -5.57
C ALA A 204 -31.49 -26.35 -5.76
N ALA A 205 -31.95 -25.69 -4.69
CA ALA A 205 -32.34 -24.28 -4.74
C ALA A 205 -31.19 -23.35 -5.16
N HIS A 206 -29.96 -23.61 -4.69
CA HIS A 206 -28.78 -22.84 -5.10
C HIS A 206 -28.42 -23.07 -6.57
N GLN A 207 -28.47 -24.32 -7.04
CA GLN A 207 -28.22 -24.65 -8.45
C GLN A 207 -29.27 -24.01 -9.38
N ASP A 208 -30.54 -24.09 -9.03
CA ASP A 208 -31.64 -23.49 -9.78
C ASP A 208 -31.51 -21.96 -9.81
N GLY A 209 -31.19 -21.33 -8.68
CA GLY A 209 -30.94 -19.89 -8.60
C GLY A 209 -29.77 -19.42 -9.46
N VAL A 210 -28.68 -20.21 -9.51
CA VAL A 210 -27.54 -19.92 -10.39
C VAL A 210 -27.91 -20.09 -11.86
N LEU A 211 -28.70 -21.10 -12.22
CA LEU A 211 -29.17 -21.33 -13.59
C LEU A 211 -30.15 -20.24 -14.06
N ALA A 212 -31.11 -19.84 -13.23
CA ALA A 212 -32.04 -18.74 -13.53
C ALA A 212 -31.30 -17.41 -13.77
N ASN A 213 -30.29 -17.11 -12.95
CA ASN A 213 -29.42 -15.94 -13.13
C ASN A 213 -28.58 -16.00 -14.42
N LYS A 214 -28.30 -17.19 -14.97
CA LYS A 214 -27.64 -17.35 -16.27
C LYS A 214 -28.61 -17.13 -17.42
N GLU A 215 -29.86 -17.56 -17.30
CA GLU A 215 -30.88 -17.38 -18.34
C GLU A 215 -31.27 -15.91 -18.52
N GLY A 216 -31.40 -15.15 -17.42
CA GLY A 216 -31.68 -13.72 -17.47
C GLY A 216 -30.57 -12.86 -18.10
N ARG A 217 -29.32 -13.37 -18.19
CA ARG A 217 -28.21 -12.67 -18.85
C ARG A 217 -28.13 -12.92 -20.36
N LYS A 218 -28.81 -13.95 -20.88
CA LYS A 218 -28.74 -14.29 -22.32
C LYS A 218 -29.49 -13.31 -23.23
N THR A 219 -30.33 -12.44 -22.68
CA THR A 219 -31.08 -11.43 -23.45
C THR A 219 -30.26 -10.19 -23.83
N ASP A 220 -29.13 -9.93 -23.15
CA ASP A 220 -28.24 -8.80 -23.43
C ASP A 220 -27.02 -9.25 -24.25
N GLY A 221 -27.23 -9.69 -25.51
CA GLY A 221 -26.22 -9.68 -26.58
C GLY A 221 -24.86 -10.38 -26.39
N ASP A 222 -24.57 -11.00 -25.26
CA ASP A 222 -23.23 -11.50 -24.94
C ASP A 222 -22.98 -12.89 -25.57
N THR A 223 -21.92 -12.98 -26.37
CA THR A 223 -21.57 -14.20 -27.10
C THR A 223 -20.98 -15.24 -26.14
N LYS A 224 -21.55 -16.44 -26.15
CA LYS A 224 -21.15 -17.58 -25.31
C LYS A 224 -19.65 -17.87 -25.37
N THR A 225 -18.99 -17.78 -24.22
CA THR A 225 -18.01 -18.78 -23.79
C THR A 225 -18.44 -19.28 -22.41
N ASP A 226 -18.40 -20.59 -22.18
CA ASP A 226 -18.72 -21.23 -20.88
C ASP A 226 -17.60 -20.97 -19.85
N VAL A 227 -17.42 -19.68 -19.59
CA VAL A 227 -16.33 -18.98 -18.91
C VAL A 227 -16.93 -17.92 -17.94
N SER A 228 -18.25 -17.96 -17.71
CA SER A 228 -19.07 -16.93 -17.03
C SER A 228 -18.69 -16.59 -15.57
N ASN A 229 -17.74 -17.30 -14.96
CA ASN A 229 -17.16 -17.01 -13.65
C ASN A 229 -15.61 -16.92 -13.67
N MET A 230 -15.00 -16.89 -14.86
CA MET A 230 -13.57 -16.72 -15.03
C MET A 230 -13.27 -15.23 -15.05
N MET A 231 -12.56 -14.77 -14.05
CA MET A 231 -12.05 -13.41 -13.99
C MET A 231 -10.59 -13.45 -14.43
N GLY A 232 -10.28 -12.71 -15.49
CA GLY A 232 -8.90 -12.43 -15.87
C GLY A 232 -8.29 -11.42 -14.89
N ILE A 233 -7.03 -11.63 -14.53
CA ILE A 233 -6.26 -10.72 -13.69
C ILE A 233 -4.95 -10.47 -14.42
N GLU A 234 -4.72 -9.23 -14.82
CA GLU A 234 -3.45 -8.80 -15.34
C GLU A 234 -2.48 -8.58 -14.17
N THR A 235 -1.29 -9.16 -14.24
CA THR A 235 -0.27 -9.12 -13.17
C THR A 235 1.09 -8.80 -13.75
N VAL A 236 1.97 -8.22 -12.95
CA VAL A 236 3.40 -8.22 -13.26
C VAL A 236 3.96 -9.60 -12.95
N ALA A 237 4.78 -10.14 -13.85
CA ALA A 237 5.35 -11.47 -13.72
C ALA A 237 6.33 -11.56 -12.52
N PRO A 238 6.44 -12.74 -11.87
CA PRO A 238 7.53 -13.01 -10.94
C PRO A 238 8.90 -12.84 -11.62
N GLY A 239 9.92 -12.52 -10.82
CA GLY A 239 11.31 -12.32 -11.27
C GLY A 239 11.61 -10.90 -11.73
N VAL A 240 10.59 -10.06 -11.96
CA VAL A 240 10.78 -8.67 -12.39
C VAL A 240 11.47 -7.87 -11.28
N PRO A 241 12.63 -7.24 -11.53
CA PRO A 241 13.26 -6.33 -10.60
C PRO A 241 12.51 -5.00 -10.53
N PHE A 242 12.43 -4.44 -9.34
CA PHE A 242 11.82 -3.15 -9.03
C PHE A 242 12.77 -2.28 -8.22
N TYR A 243 12.57 -0.98 -8.37
CA TYR A 243 13.31 0.06 -7.66
C TYR A 243 12.33 1.13 -7.15
N PHE A 244 12.63 1.68 -5.96
CA PHE A 244 12.03 2.92 -5.49
C PHE A 244 12.97 3.67 -4.54
N CYS A 245 12.71 4.96 -4.40
CA CYS A 245 13.45 5.84 -3.50
C CYS A 245 12.51 6.43 -2.43
N ILE A 246 13.03 6.55 -1.23
CA ILE A 246 12.46 7.36 -0.16
C ILE A 246 13.37 8.56 0.03
N ASP A 247 12.89 9.74 -0.33
CA ASP A 247 13.60 11.00 -0.10
C ASP A 247 13.25 11.52 1.29
N LEU A 248 14.28 11.94 2.04
CA LEU A 248 14.15 12.46 3.39
C LEU A 248 14.46 13.96 3.40
N ASP A 249 13.64 14.72 4.13
CA ASP A 249 13.96 16.12 4.41
C ASP A 249 15.25 16.21 5.25
N LYS A 250 15.95 17.34 5.14
CA LYS A 250 17.22 17.57 5.84
C LYS A 250 17.13 17.51 7.37
N ASP A 251 15.95 17.76 7.94
CA ASP A 251 15.73 17.89 9.38
C ASP A 251 15.25 16.56 10.01
N VAL A 252 15.24 15.46 9.25
CA VAL A 252 14.87 14.13 9.75
C VAL A 252 15.90 13.66 10.78
N THR A 253 15.43 13.26 11.96
CA THR A 253 16.29 12.80 13.07
C THR A 253 16.70 11.34 12.91
N PRO A 254 17.76 10.86 13.61
CA PRO A 254 18.15 9.46 13.53
C PRO A 254 17.07 8.51 14.09
N GLY A 255 16.32 8.92 15.12
CA GLY A 255 15.15 8.17 15.61
C GLY A 255 14.05 8.04 14.56
N GLN A 256 13.83 9.07 13.74
CA GLN A 256 12.91 9.02 12.61
C GLN A 256 13.42 8.13 11.46
N VAL A 257 14.72 8.16 11.15
CA VAL A 257 15.33 7.18 10.22
C VAL A 257 15.11 5.76 10.76
N GLY A 258 15.37 5.52 12.05
CA GLY A 258 15.14 4.24 12.69
C GLY A 258 13.70 3.77 12.64
N MET A 259 12.74 4.67 12.83
CA MET A 259 11.31 4.35 12.73
C MET A 259 10.92 3.96 11.29
N LEU A 260 11.47 4.64 10.28
CA LEU A 260 11.27 4.27 8.88
C LEU A 260 11.87 2.89 8.57
N LEU A 261 13.08 2.61 9.06
CA LEU A 261 13.73 1.29 8.90
C LEU A 261 12.93 0.17 9.57
N LEU A 262 12.47 0.37 10.81
CA LEU A 262 11.60 -0.58 11.50
C LEU A 262 10.28 -0.82 10.74
N SER A 263 9.72 0.23 10.16
CA SER A 263 8.51 0.14 9.34
C SER A 263 8.75 -0.65 8.04
N LEU A 264 9.90 -0.44 7.38
CA LEU A 264 10.32 -1.22 6.22
C LEU A 264 10.49 -2.70 6.58
N ARG A 265 11.13 -2.99 7.71
CA ARG A 265 11.30 -4.35 8.22
C ARG A 265 9.97 -5.06 8.37
N ASP A 266 9.02 -4.46 9.08
CA ASP A 266 7.73 -5.08 9.35
C ASP A 266 6.92 -5.23 8.05
N LEU A 267 6.95 -4.24 7.15
CA LEU A 267 6.30 -4.31 5.84
C LEU A 267 6.86 -5.45 4.97
N PHE A 268 8.19 -5.63 4.93
CA PHE A 268 8.82 -6.70 4.18
C PHE A 268 8.69 -8.07 4.84
N GLN A 269 8.48 -8.14 6.16
CA GLN A 269 8.13 -9.38 6.85
C GLN A 269 6.68 -9.82 6.56
N GLU A 270 5.72 -8.89 6.55
CA GLU A 270 4.35 -9.17 6.10
C GLU A 270 4.33 -9.63 4.63
N ASN A 271 5.19 -8.99 3.83
CA ASN A 271 5.44 -9.34 2.43
C ASN A 271 4.13 -9.46 1.63
N ALA A 272 3.26 -8.46 1.72
CA ALA A 272 1.91 -8.50 1.15
C ALA A 272 1.63 -7.26 0.29
N PHE A 273 2.21 -7.21 -0.91
CA PHE A 273 2.13 -6.04 -1.78
C PHE A 273 0.96 -6.15 -2.78
N GLY A 274 0.05 -5.18 -2.74
CA GLY A 274 -0.99 -5.04 -3.76
C GLY A 274 -2.24 -5.85 -3.44
N GLY A 275 -2.98 -6.22 -4.49
CA GLY A 275 -4.22 -6.99 -4.38
C GLY A 275 -3.99 -8.50 -4.40
N TRP A 276 -5.01 -9.25 -4.00
CA TRP A 276 -5.03 -10.72 -4.12
C TRP A 276 -3.95 -11.45 -3.30
N THR A 277 -3.44 -10.82 -2.25
CA THR A 277 -2.44 -11.39 -1.33
C THR A 277 -2.88 -12.72 -0.70
N ARG A 278 -4.18 -12.89 -0.43
CA ARG A 278 -4.78 -14.17 0.03
C ARG A 278 -4.54 -15.36 -0.92
N CYS A 279 -4.26 -15.08 -2.20
CA CYS A 279 -3.95 -16.08 -3.23
C CYS A 279 -2.44 -16.19 -3.49
N GLY A 280 -1.60 -15.63 -2.62
CA GLY A 280 -0.14 -15.70 -2.72
C GLY A 280 0.50 -14.65 -3.64
N PHE A 281 -0.27 -13.64 -4.10
CA PHE A 281 0.26 -12.57 -4.94
C PHE A 281 1.03 -11.55 -4.11
N GLY A 282 1.89 -10.77 -4.78
CA GLY A 282 2.53 -9.63 -4.15
C GLY A 282 3.67 -9.95 -3.21
N LYS A 283 4.37 -11.07 -3.42
CA LYS A 283 5.57 -11.42 -2.65
C LYS A 283 6.80 -10.81 -3.31
N VAL A 284 7.68 -10.22 -2.50
CA VAL A 284 8.94 -9.61 -2.92
C VAL A 284 10.12 -10.18 -2.13
N ARG A 285 11.31 -10.02 -2.69
CA ARG A 285 12.59 -10.25 -2.01
C ARG A 285 13.45 -9.01 -2.17
N VAL A 286 13.86 -8.41 -1.07
CA VAL A 286 14.75 -7.24 -1.08
C VAL A 286 16.17 -7.68 -1.43
N ASN A 287 16.79 -7.02 -2.40
CA ASN A 287 18.14 -7.33 -2.85
C ASN A 287 19.15 -6.38 -2.21
N GLN A 288 18.82 -5.09 -2.17
CA GLN A 288 19.72 -4.06 -1.69
C GLN A 288 18.94 -2.89 -1.08
N ILE A 289 19.50 -2.33 -0.01
CA ILE A 289 19.08 -1.04 0.56
C ILE A 289 20.32 -0.14 0.60
N LYS A 290 20.27 1.00 -0.09
CA LYS A 290 21.29 2.05 0.01
C LYS A 290 20.73 3.21 0.81
N ILE A 291 21.47 3.71 1.78
CA ILE A 291 21.08 4.84 2.62
C ILE A 291 22.13 5.93 2.45
N ALA A 292 21.70 7.11 2.02
CA ALA A 292 22.47 8.33 2.10
C ALA A 292 21.87 9.17 3.23
N TYR A 293 22.58 9.35 4.34
CA TYR A 293 22.11 10.12 5.49
C TYR A 293 23.28 10.71 6.26
N ASP A 294 23.21 12.02 6.55
CA ASP A 294 24.22 12.75 7.35
C ASP A 294 25.67 12.53 6.86
N ASP A 295 25.88 12.75 5.56
CA ASP A 295 27.15 12.53 4.84
C ASP A 295 27.70 11.08 4.89
N GLN A 296 26.88 10.12 5.34
CA GLN A 296 27.19 8.70 5.27
C GLN A 296 26.44 8.04 4.11
N ASP A 297 27.19 7.24 3.34
CA ASP A 297 26.64 6.35 2.32
C ASP A 297 26.81 4.90 2.80
N LEU A 298 25.68 4.26 3.10
CA LEU A 298 25.61 2.86 3.52
C LEU A 298 24.96 2.03 2.41
N ALA A 299 25.44 0.82 2.22
CA ALA A 299 24.83 -0.16 1.32
C ALA A 299 24.73 -1.50 2.02
N TRP A 300 23.52 -2.03 2.11
CA TRP A 300 23.20 -3.29 2.77
C TRP A 300 22.61 -4.28 1.78
N SER A 301 22.98 -5.55 1.94
CA SER A 301 22.48 -6.71 1.19
C SER A 301 22.25 -7.88 2.15
N ASP A 302 21.82 -9.03 1.61
CA ASP A 302 21.77 -10.31 2.34
C ASP A 302 20.82 -10.34 3.56
N PHE A 303 19.64 -9.74 3.41
CA PHE A 303 18.63 -9.60 4.47
C PHE A 303 17.89 -10.89 4.88
N TYR A 304 18.29 -12.06 4.39
CA TYR A 304 17.52 -13.30 4.53
C TYR A 304 18.41 -14.48 4.99
N GLY A 305 18.71 -14.55 6.28
CA GLY A 305 19.46 -15.66 6.88
C GLY A 305 18.60 -16.90 7.17
N THR A 306 17.42 -16.70 7.80
CA THR A 306 16.56 -17.77 8.33
C THR A 306 15.21 -17.88 7.60
N SER A 307 15.11 -17.32 6.38
CA SER A 307 13.91 -17.17 5.53
C SER A 307 13.04 -15.92 5.73
N HIS A 308 13.25 -15.17 6.82
CA HIS A 308 12.57 -13.89 7.05
C HIS A 308 13.47 -12.71 6.72
N PHE A 309 12.85 -11.57 6.39
CA PHE A 309 13.56 -10.32 6.18
C PHE A 309 14.02 -9.77 7.53
N GLU A 310 15.31 -9.48 7.65
CA GLU A 310 15.93 -8.85 8.81
C GLU A 310 16.83 -7.70 8.38
N LEU A 311 16.84 -6.63 9.17
CA LEU A 311 17.81 -5.55 8.99
C LEU A 311 19.17 -5.97 9.55
N PRO A 312 20.29 -5.52 8.96
CA PRO A 312 21.61 -5.81 9.50
C PRO A 312 21.81 -5.13 10.87
N ASP A 313 22.72 -5.66 11.69
CA ASP A 313 23.06 -5.09 13.00
C ASP A 313 23.51 -3.63 12.93
N ALA A 314 24.10 -3.21 11.80
CA ALA A 314 24.46 -1.82 11.55
C ALA A 314 23.26 -0.85 11.62
N ALA A 315 22.04 -1.33 11.40
CA ALA A 315 20.82 -0.53 11.55
C ALA A 315 20.51 -0.18 13.01
N ASN A 316 21.07 -0.90 13.99
CA ASN A 316 20.77 -0.71 15.41
C ASN A 316 21.08 0.71 15.91
N VAL A 317 22.06 1.40 15.31
CA VAL A 317 22.36 2.81 15.64
C VAL A 317 21.16 3.73 15.44
N TYR A 318 20.28 3.41 14.48
CA TYR A 318 19.05 4.15 14.21
C TYR A 318 17.85 3.53 14.93
N THR A 319 17.71 2.20 14.86
CA THR A 319 16.49 1.53 15.35
C THR A 319 16.39 1.53 16.87
N SER A 320 17.51 1.53 17.61
CA SER A 320 17.48 1.65 19.07
C SER A 320 16.98 3.01 19.53
N GLN A 321 17.41 4.09 18.86
CA GLN A 321 16.89 5.43 19.16
C GLN A 321 15.39 5.54 18.85
N ALA A 322 14.94 4.97 17.73
CA ALA A 322 13.52 4.93 17.41
C ALA A 322 12.69 4.20 18.49
N GLN A 323 13.20 3.07 19.00
CA GLN A 323 12.53 2.30 20.04
C GLN A 323 12.43 3.07 21.36
N GLU A 324 13.49 3.78 21.75
CA GLU A 324 13.48 4.65 22.93
C GLU A 324 12.46 5.78 22.77
N GLU A 325 12.48 6.48 21.64
CA GLU A 325 11.53 7.56 21.35
C GLU A 325 10.08 7.04 21.33
N ILE A 326 9.82 5.87 20.73
CA ILE A 326 8.49 5.22 20.76
C ILE A 326 8.07 4.89 22.20
N GLY A 327 8.96 4.36 23.04
CA GLY A 327 8.68 4.06 24.44
C GLY A 327 8.38 5.29 25.30
N SER A 328 8.91 6.45 24.90
CA SER A 328 8.67 7.72 25.56
C SER A 328 7.26 8.29 25.30
N LEU A 329 6.63 7.90 24.19
CA LEU A 329 5.31 8.41 23.79
C LEU A 329 4.23 8.12 24.84
N THR A 330 3.20 8.96 24.84
CA THR A 330 2.00 8.80 25.68
C THR A 330 0.74 8.90 24.83
N THR A 331 -0.35 8.27 25.28
CA THR A 331 -1.62 8.32 24.56
C THR A 331 -2.13 9.76 24.47
N ALA A 332 -1.97 10.54 25.54
CA ALA A 332 -2.39 11.94 25.61
C ALA A 332 -1.62 12.82 24.61
N GLU A 333 -0.29 12.68 24.53
CA GLU A 333 0.51 13.41 23.56
C GLU A 333 0.06 13.08 22.12
N MET A 334 -0.05 11.80 21.79
CA MET A 334 -0.40 11.37 20.44
C MET A 334 -1.82 11.78 20.06
N ALA A 335 -2.78 11.66 20.98
CA ALA A 335 -4.17 12.09 20.77
C ALA A 335 -4.27 13.59 20.48
N SER A 336 -3.44 14.43 21.13
CA SER A 336 -3.46 15.88 20.93
C SER A 336 -3.19 16.34 19.48
N PHE A 337 -2.55 15.51 18.65
CA PHE A 337 -2.35 15.81 17.23
C PHE A 337 -3.63 15.62 16.38
N PHE A 338 -4.62 14.91 16.92
CA PHE A 338 -5.86 14.52 16.23
C PHE A 338 -7.10 15.20 16.80
N GLU A 339 -6.96 16.05 17.82
CA GLU A 339 -8.05 16.83 18.40
C GLU A 339 -8.50 17.96 17.45
N ASP A 340 -9.82 18.10 17.26
CA ASP A 340 -10.41 19.22 16.52
C ASP A 340 -10.56 20.44 17.44
N PHE A 341 -9.60 21.37 17.38
CA PHE A 341 -9.63 22.61 18.16
C PHE A 341 -10.73 23.58 17.68
N SER A 342 -11.29 23.36 16.50
CA SER A 342 -12.45 24.13 16.01
C SER A 342 -13.80 23.58 16.49
N ALA A 343 -13.84 22.40 17.14
CA ALA A 343 -15.07 21.75 17.58
C ALA A 343 -15.92 22.64 18.49
N GLY A 344 -15.29 23.36 19.43
CA GLY A 344 -15.98 24.31 20.32
C GLY A 344 -16.61 25.47 19.55
N LYS A 345 -15.86 26.09 18.63
CA LYS A 345 -16.37 27.19 17.78
C LYS A 345 -17.47 26.72 16.82
N LYS A 346 -17.36 25.50 16.26
CA LYS A 346 -18.38 24.88 15.41
C LYS A 346 -19.65 24.58 16.20
N ALA A 347 -19.53 24.07 17.43
CA ALA A 347 -20.67 23.81 18.30
C ALA A 347 -21.41 25.10 18.68
N GLU A 348 -20.69 26.17 19.03
CA GLU A 348 -21.28 27.49 19.29
C GLU A 348 -21.93 28.10 18.05
N ALA A 349 -21.29 28.01 16.89
CA ALA A 349 -21.86 28.50 15.63
C ALA A 349 -23.13 27.74 15.25
N LYS A 350 -23.15 26.41 15.44
CA LYS A 350 -24.32 25.56 15.20
C LYS A 350 -25.44 25.84 16.20
N ALA A 351 -25.12 26.11 17.48
CA ALA A 351 -26.07 26.52 18.49
C ALA A 351 -26.69 27.90 18.17
N LYS A 352 -25.87 28.88 17.77
CA LYS A 352 -26.34 30.22 17.33
C LYS A 352 -27.21 30.14 16.06
N ALA A 353 -26.83 29.32 15.08
CA ALA A 353 -27.61 29.11 13.87
C ALA A 353 -28.96 28.42 14.15
N LYS A 354 -29.00 27.48 15.10
CA LYS A 354 -30.23 26.83 15.55
C LYS A 354 -31.15 27.82 16.28
N ALA A 355 -30.59 28.66 17.17
CA ALA A 355 -31.32 29.70 17.88
C ALA A 355 -31.93 30.75 16.93
N LYS A 356 -31.21 31.14 15.87
CA LYS A 356 -31.68 32.10 14.85
C LYS A 356 -32.80 31.54 13.95
N LYS A 357 -32.88 30.21 13.77
CA LYS A 357 -33.98 29.55 13.05
C LYS A 357 -35.26 29.35 13.87
N THR A 358 -35.15 29.38 15.19
CA THR A 358 -36.30 29.26 16.12
C THR A 358 -36.84 30.59 16.62
N ALA A 359 -36.22 31.71 16.26
CA ALA A 359 -36.79 33.03 16.51
C ALA A 359 -37.99 33.24 15.55
N PRO A 360 -39.21 33.50 16.07
CA PRO A 360 -40.35 33.78 15.21
C PRO A 360 -40.08 35.05 14.39
N ALA A 361 -40.43 35.01 13.10
CA ALA A 361 -40.42 36.20 12.26
C ALA A 361 -41.46 37.17 12.84
N GLU A 362 -41.00 38.26 13.46
CA GLU A 362 -41.88 39.36 13.84
C GLU A 362 -42.51 39.93 12.56
N ALA A 363 -43.84 39.90 12.54
CA ALA A 363 -44.72 40.45 11.51
C ALA A 363 -45.11 41.89 11.86
#